data_AF-A0A2S8G0K0-F1
#
_entry.id   AF-A0A2S8G0K0-F1
#
_cell.length_a   1.000
_cell.length_b   1.000
_cell.length_c   1.000
_cell.angle_alpha   90.00
_cell.angle_beta   90.00
_cell.angle_gamma   90.00
#
_symmetry.space_group_name_H-M   'P 1'
#
loop_
_entity.id
_entity.type
_entity.pdbx_description
1 polymer ?
#
loop_
_entity_poly.entity_id
_entity_poly.type
_entity_poly.pdbx_seq_one_letter_code
_entity_poly.pdbx_strand_id
1 'polypeptide(L)'
;MQLADRIKHIGNQFVDRIDPQVISDAVEYADFSECKLAVEMLCDQLFEYDVPITSDEFLQFQQLAIETQADAERIETLHSLVRSSSP
;
A
#
# COMPACT_ATOMS: atom_id res chain seq x y z
N MET A 1 4.37 12.94 -11.92
CA MET A 1 3.66 12.78 -10.63
C MET A 1 4.72 12.63 -9.56
N GLN A 2 4.62 13.33 -8.42
CA GLN A 2 5.57 13.13 -7.32
C GLN A 2 5.28 11.79 -6.64
N LEU A 3 6.30 11.18 -6.03
CA LEU A 3 6.17 9.88 -5.38
C LEU A 3 5.08 9.89 -4.29
N ALA A 4 4.99 10.98 -3.53
CA ALA A 4 3.95 11.18 -2.51
C ALA A 4 2.53 11.17 -3.10
N ASP A 5 2.31 11.87 -4.22
CA ASP A 5 1.01 11.87 -4.91
C ASP A 5 0.63 10.46 -5.37
N ARG A 6 1.61 9.67 -5.82
CA ARG A 6 1.40 8.28 -6.26
C ARG A 6 0.98 7.38 -5.10
N ILE A 7 1.66 7.50 -3.95
CA ILE A 7 1.36 6.72 -2.75
C ILE A 7 -0.06 7.04 -2.28
N LYS A 8 -0.44 8.31 -2.24
CA LYS A 8 -1.80 8.75 -1.90
C LYS A 8 -2.84 8.23 -2.88
N HIS A 9 -2.54 8.28 -4.18
CA HIS A 9 -3.44 7.74 -5.20
C HIS A 9 -3.70 6.25 -5.01
N ILE A 10 -2.65 5.46 -4.75
CA ILE A 10 -2.74 4.02 -4.49
C ILE A 10 -3.51 3.76 -3.19
N GLY A 11 -3.19 4.46 -2.10
CA GLY A 11 -3.93 4.33 -0.83
C GLY A 11 -5.43 4.60 -1.02
N ASN A 12 -5.78 5.62 -1.81
CA ASN A 12 -7.18 5.96 -2.08
C ASN A 12 -7.95 4.87 -2.85
N GLN A 13 -7.29 3.87 -3.45
CA GLN A 13 -7.98 2.73 -4.07
C GLN A 13 -8.58 1.76 -3.03
N PHE A 14 -8.18 1.87 -1.77
CA PHE A 14 -8.56 0.95 -0.69
C PHE A 14 -9.59 1.52 0.30
N VAL A 15 -9.99 2.79 0.17
CA VAL A 15 -10.93 3.45 1.10
C VAL A 15 -12.33 2.82 1.15
N ASP A 16 -12.70 2.03 0.13
CA ASP A 16 -13.95 1.25 0.11
C ASP A 16 -13.80 -0.12 0.81
N ARG A 17 -12.57 -0.54 1.13
CA ARG A 17 -12.23 -1.86 1.68
C ARG A 17 -11.71 -1.82 3.12
N ILE A 18 -11.19 -0.67 3.54
CA ILE A 18 -10.67 -0.38 4.89
C ILE A 18 -11.04 1.05 5.28
N ASP A 19 -11.08 1.34 6.58
CA ASP A 19 -11.38 2.66 7.10
C ASP A 19 -10.51 3.74 6.41
N PRO A 20 -11.13 4.76 5.78
CA PRO A 20 -10.39 5.84 5.13
C PRO A 20 -9.41 6.57 6.06
N GLN A 21 -9.69 6.63 7.37
CA GLN A 21 -8.78 7.24 8.34
C GLN A 21 -7.47 6.45 8.45
N VAL A 22 -7.55 5.11 8.45
CA VAL A 22 -6.36 4.23 8.50
C VAL A 22 -5.48 4.44 7.28
N ILE A 23 -6.09 4.57 6.09
CA ILE A 23 -5.38 4.88 4.86
C ILE A 23 -4.76 6.29 4.93
N SER A 24 -5.54 7.28 5.37
CA SER A 24 -5.09 8.67 5.48
C SER A 24 -3.86 8.77 6.38
N ASP A 25 -3.91 8.16 7.55
CA ASP A 25 -2.82 8.15 8.53
C ASP A 25 -1.55 7.51 7.95
N ALA A 26 -1.69 6.43 7.16
CA ALA A 26 -0.56 5.77 6.52
C ALA A 26 0.07 6.60 5.39
N VAL A 27 -0.74 7.26 4.55
CA VAL A 27 -0.22 7.99 3.39
C VAL A 27 0.26 9.42 3.73
N GLU A 28 -0.15 9.98 4.87
CA GLU A 28 0.24 11.33 5.31
C GLU A 28 1.75 11.45 5.53
N TYR A 29 2.43 10.36 5.93
CA TYR A 29 3.90 10.32 6.04
C TYR A 29 4.61 10.68 4.73
N ALA A 30 3.97 10.45 3.57
CA ALA A 30 4.55 10.79 2.28
C ALA A 30 4.73 12.31 2.10
N ASP A 31 3.91 13.13 2.78
CA ASP A 31 4.03 14.60 2.74
C ASP A 31 5.24 15.11 3.52
N PHE A 32 5.72 14.33 4.49
CA PHE A 32 6.88 14.66 5.31
C PHE A 32 8.19 14.09 4.74
N SER A 33 8.22 13.80 3.43
CA SER A 33 9.34 13.13 2.75
C SER A 33 9.63 11.71 3.26
N GLU A 34 8.71 11.11 4.03
CA GLU A 34 8.83 9.74 4.53
C GLU A 34 8.06 8.77 3.63
N CYS A 35 8.28 8.85 2.32
CA CYS A 35 7.61 7.99 1.33
C CYS A 35 7.86 6.50 1.58
N LYS A 36 9.04 6.13 2.08
CA LYS A 36 9.35 4.77 2.52
C LYS A 36 8.40 4.31 3.63
N LEU A 37 8.31 5.08 4.70
CA LEU A 37 7.47 4.76 5.85
C LEU A 37 5.99 4.73 5.45
N ALA A 38 5.55 5.65 4.59
CA ALA A 38 4.19 5.67 4.09
C ALA A 38 3.79 4.37 3.39
N VAL A 39 4.67 3.83 2.53
CA VAL A 39 4.45 2.54 1.87
C VAL A 39 4.46 1.39 2.88
N GLU A 40 5.43 1.39 3.80
CA GLU A 40 5.54 0.36 4.84
C GLU A 40 4.30 0.33 5.73
N MET A 41 3.83 1.48 6.20
CA MET A 41 2.63 1.62 7.02
C MET A 41 1.40 1.16 6.26
N LEU A 42 1.25 1.57 4.99
CA LEU A 42 0.12 1.16 4.17
C LEU A 42 0.07 -0.37 4.01
N CYS A 43 1.22 -1.03 3.81
CA CYS A 43 1.27 -2.50 3.71
C CYS A 43 0.89 -3.17 5.04
N ASP A 44 1.39 -2.68 6.16
CA ASP A 44 1.02 -3.20 7.49
C ASP A 44 -0.49 -3.08 7.74
N GLN A 45 -1.08 -1.93 7.41
CA GLN A 45 -2.51 -1.73 7.60
C GLN A 45 -3.35 -2.64 6.69
N LEU A 46 -2.95 -2.84 5.43
CA LEU A 46 -3.65 -3.80 4.56
C LEU A 46 -3.56 -5.24 5.10
N PHE A 47 -2.41 -5.62 5.65
CA PHE A 47 -2.22 -6.94 6.24
C PHE A 47 -2.98 -7.13 7.57
N GLU A 48 -2.90 -6.16 8.47
CA GLU A 48 -3.55 -6.19 9.78
C GLU A 48 -5.09 -6.30 9.66
N TYR A 49 -5.67 -5.68 8.64
CA TYR A 49 -7.11 -5.69 8.38
C TYR A 49 -7.54 -6.78 7.38
N ASP A 50 -6.64 -7.69 6.96
CA ASP A 50 -6.89 -8.75 5.96
C ASP A 50 -7.57 -8.21 4.68
N VAL A 51 -7.11 -7.04 4.21
CA VAL A 51 -7.73 -6.37 3.06
C VAL A 51 -7.42 -7.15 1.79
N PRO A 52 -8.43 -7.63 1.05
CA PRO A 52 -8.19 -8.37 -0.18
C PRO A 52 -7.62 -7.43 -1.25
N ILE A 53 -6.54 -7.88 -1.89
CA ILE A 53 -5.90 -7.18 -3.00
C ILE A 53 -5.87 -8.04 -4.26
N THR A 54 -5.76 -7.38 -5.40
CA THR A 54 -5.56 -8.00 -6.71
C THR A 54 -4.07 -8.19 -7.00
N SER A 55 -3.75 -9.03 -7.99
CA SER A 55 -2.37 -9.19 -8.46
C SER A 55 -1.79 -7.89 -9.01
N ASP A 56 -2.60 -7.05 -9.67
CA ASP A 56 -2.14 -5.75 -10.18
C ASP A 56 -1.85 -4.76 -9.05
N GLU A 57 -2.65 -4.75 -7.99
CA GLU A 57 -2.39 -3.95 -6.79
C GLU A 57 -1.10 -4.42 -6.09
N PHE A 58 -0.89 -5.73 -5.98
CA PHE A 58 0.35 -6.28 -5.42
C PHE A 58 1.60 -5.85 -6.21
N LEU A 59 1.54 -5.90 -7.55
CA LEU A 59 2.63 -5.43 -8.40
C LEU A 59 2.91 -3.93 -8.22
N GLN A 60 1.87 -3.12 -8.00
CA GLN A 60 2.04 -1.70 -7.71
C GLN A 60 2.78 -1.47 -6.38
N PHE A 61 2.48 -2.25 -5.35
CA PHE A 61 3.21 -2.20 -4.07
C PHE A 61 4.67 -2.62 -4.23
N GLN A 62 4.95 -3.68 -4.99
CA GLN A 62 6.34 -4.07 -5.29
C GLN A 62 7.11 -2.95 -6.01
N GLN A 63 6.48 -2.28 -6.97
CA GLN A 63 7.12 -1.18 -7.68
C GLN A 63 7.36 0.03 -6.77
N LEU A 64 6.39 0.39 -5.93
CA LEU A 64 6.55 1.44 -4.92
C LEU A 64 7.69 1.13 -3.96
N ALA A 65 7.84 -0.13 -3.53
CA ALA A 65 8.90 -0.52 -2.63
C ALA A 65 10.29 -0.40 -3.23
N ILE A 66 10.44 -0.74 -4.52
CA ILE A 66 11.70 -0.52 -5.25
C ILE A 66 12.03 0.97 -5.33
N GLU A 67 11.04 1.82 -5.64
CA GLU A 67 11.23 3.27 -5.78
C GLU A 67 11.52 3.97 -4.45
N THR A 68 10.95 3.48 -3.35
CA THR A 68 11.07 4.06 -2.00
C THR A 68 12.15 3.40 -1.13
N GLN A 69 12.70 2.27 -1.58
CA GLN A 69 13.56 1.40 -0.76
C GLN A 69 12.86 0.91 0.53
N ALA A 70 11.55 0.67 0.44
CA ALA A 70 10.77 0.03 1.49
C ALA A 70 11.18 -1.43 1.66
N ASP A 71 10.97 -1.96 2.86
CA ASP A 71 11.27 -3.35 3.18
C ASP A 71 10.47 -4.32 2.30
N ALA A 72 11.19 -5.10 1.48
CA ALA A 72 10.60 -6.08 0.59
C ALA A 72 9.87 -7.20 1.35
N GLU A 73 10.33 -7.58 2.54
CA GLU A 73 9.67 -8.62 3.34
C GLU A 73 8.27 -8.17 3.77
N ARG A 74 8.11 -6.89 4.12
CA ARG A 74 6.79 -6.31 4.44
C ARG A 74 5.86 -6.35 3.23
N ILE A 75 6.36 -6.06 2.04
CA ILE A 75 5.55 -6.14 0.81
C ILE A 75 5.12 -7.57 0.53
N GLU A 76 6.03 -8.54 0.67
CA GLU A 76 5.74 -9.95 0.40
C GLU A 76 4.65 -10.51 1.33
N THR A 77 4.43 -9.93 2.52
CA THR A 77 3.28 -10.30 3.36
C THR A 77 1.93 -10.09 2.66
N LEU A 78 1.84 -9.10 1.77
CA LEU A 78 0.63 -8.83 0.99
C LEU A 78 0.30 -9.95 -0.01
N HIS A 79 1.27 -10.80 -0.37
CA HIS A 79 1.01 -11.92 -1.26
C HIS A 79 -0.07 -12.87 -0.69
N SER A 80 -0.16 -13.01 0.64
CA SER A 80 -1.22 -13.83 1.26
C SER A 80 -2.61 -13.21 1.16
N LEU A 81 -2.71 -11.92 0.85
CA LEU A 81 -3.96 -11.18 0.67
C LEU A 81 -4.42 -11.18 -0.79
N VAL A 82 -3.57 -11.61 -1.72
CA VAL A 82 -3.93 -11.69 -3.14
C VAL A 82 -5.07 -12.68 -3.29
N ARG A 83 -6.22 -12.17 -3.72
CA ARG A 83 -7.37 -12.99 -4.10
C ARG A 83 -7.45 -12.95 -5.61
N SER A 84 -7.26 -14.11 -6.24
CA SER A 84 -7.56 -14.25 -7.66
C SER A 84 -9.05 -13.94 -7.83
N SER A 85 -9.37 -12.91 -8.61
CA SER A 85 -10.70 -12.81 -9.20
C SER A 85 -10.93 -14.15 -9.91
N SER A 86 -11.81 -14.99 -9.37
CA SER A 86 -12.21 -16.19 -10.10
C SER A 86 -12.84 -15.71 -11.42
N PRO A 87 -12.40 -16.22 -12.58
CA PRO A 87 -13.02 -15.92 -13.86
C PRO A 87 -14.49 -16.36 -13.90
#